data_AF-A0A6I8LYM6-F1
#
_entry.id   AF-A0A6I8LYM6-F1
#
_cell.length_a   1.000
_cell.length_b   1.000
_cell.length_c   1.000
_cell.angle_alpha   90.00
_cell.angle_beta   90.00
_cell.angle_gamma   90.00
#
_symmetry.space_group_name_H-M   'P 1'
#
loop_
_entity.id
_entity.type
_entity.pdbx_description
1 polymer ?
#
loop_
_entity_poly.entity_id
_entity_poly.type
_entity_poly.pdbx_seq_one_letter_code
_entity_poly.pdbx_strand_id
1 'polypeptide(L)'
;MWHDRRQRGGAGTASTPDWCLVDLDADPEGTIEAALTRADYACVVIGAGIRTHEPLLEFFETVLNLVHQAAPVAAIAFDRTPEDCADAALRWLR
;
A
#
# COMPACT_ATOMS: atom_id res chain seq x y z
N MET A 1 0.06 1.76 2.81
CA MET A 1 0.51 2.74 3.83
C MET A 1 2.04 2.69 3.97
N TRP A 2 2.84 3.50 3.23
CA TRP A 2 4.28 3.30 3.05
C TRP A 2 5.03 4.59 3.34
N HIS A 3 6.02 4.61 4.18
CA HIS A 3 7.05 5.52 4.69
C HIS A 3 8.29 5.54 3.78
N ASP A 4 8.46 6.66 2.95
CA ASP A 4 9.84 6.99 2.50
C ASP A 4 10.25 8.35 3.06
N ARG A 5 11.14 8.27 4.15
CA ARG A 5 12.40 9.04 3.99
C ARG A 5 13.41 8.58 5.05
N ARG A 6 14.29 7.56 4.78
CA ARG A 6 15.59 7.70 5.51
C ARG A 6 15.99 9.18 5.63
N GLN A 7 15.34 9.96 6.62
CA GLN A 7 15.90 11.23 7.13
C GLN A 7 16.88 10.96 8.27
N ARG A 8 18.06 10.59 8.00
CA ARG A 8 19.14 11.10 8.88
C ARG A 8 18.80 12.50 9.41
N GLY A 9 17.86 12.49 10.45
CA GLY A 9 17.96 13.58 11.45
C GLY A 9 16.79 14.55 11.35
N GLY A 10 15.56 14.17 11.91
CA GLY A 10 14.85 15.37 12.45
C GLY A 10 13.34 15.24 12.24
N ALA A 11 12.49 14.80 13.30
CA ALA A 11 11.18 15.23 13.86
C ALA A 11 10.06 14.93 12.85
N GLY A 12 9.53 13.65 12.80
CA GLY A 12 8.32 12.91 12.42
C GLY A 12 7.16 13.84 12.01
N THR A 13 7.30 14.54 10.82
CA THR A 13 6.09 15.19 10.27
C THR A 13 5.28 14.15 9.47
N ALA A 14 4.00 13.89 9.93
CA ALA A 14 2.92 13.13 9.27
C ALA A 14 2.82 13.48 7.78
N SER A 15 3.37 12.67 6.86
CA SER A 15 3.28 12.82 5.40
C SER A 15 1.91 12.34 4.89
N THR A 16 1.28 13.10 3.99
CA THR A 16 -0.01 12.87 3.31
C THR A 16 0.03 11.57 2.49
N PRO A 17 -0.87 10.65 2.72
CA PRO A 17 -0.95 9.40 1.96
C PRO A 17 -1.29 9.65 0.48
N ASP A 18 -0.66 8.74 -0.39
CA ASP A 18 -1.10 8.69 -1.81
C ASP A 18 -2.09 7.54 -2.00
N TRP A 19 -3.26 7.91 -2.63
CA TRP A 19 -4.32 6.88 -2.76
C TRP A 19 -4.30 6.29 -4.17
N CYS A 20 -4.55 4.91 -4.14
CA CYS A 20 -4.70 4.19 -5.43
C CYS A 20 -6.04 3.44 -5.43
N LEU A 21 -6.99 4.05 -6.00
CA LEU A 21 -8.31 3.39 -6.13
C LEU A 21 -8.38 2.63 -7.46
N VAL A 22 -8.91 1.37 -7.32
CA VAL A 22 -8.85 0.49 -8.52
C VAL A 22 -10.29 0.17 -8.94
N ASP A 23 -10.51 0.41 -10.20
CA ASP A 23 -11.72 -0.13 -10.84
C ASP A 23 -11.48 -1.56 -11.34
N LEU A 24 -12.32 -2.51 -10.79
CA LEU A 24 -12.03 -3.93 -11.09
C LEU A 24 -12.46 -4.29 -12.51
N ASP A 25 -13.22 -3.44 -13.16
CA ASP A 25 -13.66 -3.75 -14.53
C ASP A 25 -12.74 -3.10 -15.58
N ALA A 26 -11.79 -2.41 -15.14
CA ALA A 26 -10.85 -1.80 -16.12
C ALA A 26 -9.51 -2.54 -16.04
N ASP A 27 -8.37 -1.78 -15.90
CA ASP A 27 -7.03 -2.40 -15.79
C ASP A 27 -6.47 -2.15 -14.38
N PRO A 28 -6.92 -3.00 -13.39
CA PRO A 28 -6.53 -2.75 -11.99
C PRO A 28 -5.04 -3.07 -11.75
N GLU A 29 -4.51 -4.02 -12.42
CA GLU A 29 -3.07 -4.33 -12.22
C GLU A 29 -2.18 -3.20 -12.75
N GLY A 30 -2.51 -2.71 -13.93
CA GLY A 30 -1.73 -1.58 -14.48
C GLY A 30 -1.80 -0.33 -13.60
N THR A 31 -2.99 -0.13 -13.10
CA THR A 31 -3.15 1.05 -12.22
C THR A 31 -2.29 0.89 -10.94
N ILE A 32 -2.29 -0.30 -10.41
CA ILE A 32 -1.52 -0.52 -9.16
C ILE A 32 -0.02 -0.43 -9.46
N GLU A 33 0.39 -1.00 -10.55
CA GLU A 33 1.83 -0.91 -10.92
C GLU A 33 2.27 0.53 -11.12
N ALA A 34 1.44 1.27 -11.83
CA ALA A 34 1.82 2.68 -12.06
C ALA A 34 1.92 3.45 -10.73
N ALA A 35 1.00 3.09 -9.87
CA ALA A 35 1.06 3.79 -8.57
C ALA A 35 2.31 3.40 -7.78
N LEU A 36 2.66 2.18 -7.82
CA LEU A 36 3.77 1.70 -6.97
C LEU A 36 5.10 2.25 -7.49
N THR A 37 5.13 2.68 -8.75
CA THR A 37 6.44 3.09 -9.29
C THR A 37 6.57 4.61 -9.24
N ARG A 38 5.62 5.28 -8.65
CA ARG A 38 5.67 6.76 -8.66
C ARG A 38 6.64 7.26 -7.59
N ALA A 39 6.90 6.39 -6.61
CA ALA A 39 7.82 6.82 -5.54
C ALA A 39 8.33 5.58 -4.79
N ASP A 40 9.30 5.92 -3.90
CA ASP A 40 9.79 4.81 -3.03
C ASP A 40 9.00 4.79 -1.71
N TYR A 41 8.04 3.86 -1.73
CA TYR A 41 7.15 3.84 -0.54
C TYR A 41 7.76 2.95 0.56
N ALA A 42 7.66 3.47 1.78
CA ALA A 42 8.18 2.66 2.92
C ALA A 42 7.14 1.61 3.33
N CYS A 43 5.91 1.86 3.01
CA CYS A 43 4.83 0.88 3.36
C CYS A 43 3.68 1.02 2.37
N VAL A 44 3.06 -0.13 2.04
CA VAL A 44 1.86 -0.19 1.20
C VAL A 44 0.73 -0.82 2.05
N VAL A 45 -0.33 -0.01 2.17
CA VAL A 45 -1.48 -0.53 2.95
C VAL A 45 -2.54 -1.01 1.94
N ILE A 46 -2.94 -2.26 2.09
CA ILE A 46 -3.98 -2.82 1.22
C ILE A 46 -5.30 -2.87 2.01
N GLY A 47 -6.25 -2.16 1.44
CA GLY A 47 -7.52 -1.96 2.18
C GLY A 47 -8.36 -3.24 2.24
N ALA A 48 -9.39 -3.22 3.12
CA ALA A 48 -10.23 -4.40 3.44
C ALA A 48 -11.06 -4.80 2.22
N GLY A 49 -11.36 -3.87 1.34
CA GLY A 49 -12.19 -4.17 0.14
C GLY A 49 -11.62 -5.33 -0.68
N ILE A 50 -10.39 -5.32 -0.93
CA ILE A 50 -9.75 -6.33 -1.81
C ILE A 50 -9.49 -7.61 -1.03
N ARG A 51 -9.39 -7.58 0.30
CA ARG A 51 -8.91 -8.78 1.06
C ARG A 51 -10.10 -9.52 1.65
N THR A 52 -11.25 -8.84 1.92
CA THR A 52 -12.32 -9.52 2.69
C THR A 52 -13.43 -10.01 1.76
N HIS A 53 -13.24 -9.81 0.50
CA HIS A 53 -14.25 -10.31 -0.46
C HIS A 53 -13.70 -11.55 -1.19
N GLU A 54 -14.38 -12.75 -0.94
CA GLU A 54 -13.85 -14.06 -1.36
C GLU A 54 -13.59 -14.11 -2.87
N PRO A 55 -14.39 -13.48 -3.62
CA PRO A 55 -14.16 -13.58 -5.06
C PRO A 55 -12.90 -12.81 -5.49
N LEU A 56 -12.39 -12.04 -4.57
CA LEU A 56 -11.22 -11.24 -5.00
C LEU A 56 -9.94 -11.86 -4.43
N LEU A 57 -10.04 -13.12 -4.04
CA LEU A 57 -8.86 -13.71 -3.40
C LEU A 57 -7.69 -13.77 -4.40
N GLU A 58 -8.01 -14.15 -5.60
CA GLU A 58 -6.87 -14.24 -6.55
C GLU A 58 -6.33 -12.84 -6.89
N PHE A 59 -7.25 -11.97 -6.96
CA PHE A 59 -6.75 -10.59 -7.20
C PHE A 59 -5.92 -10.09 -6.01
N PHE A 60 -6.36 -10.37 -4.84
CA PHE A 60 -5.55 -9.98 -3.66
C PHE A 60 -4.14 -10.57 -3.79
N GLU A 61 -4.06 -11.87 -4.16
CA GLU A 61 -2.73 -12.46 -4.40
C GLU A 61 -1.93 -11.68 -5.46
N THR A 62 -2.54 -11.29 -6.50
CA THR A 62 -1.87 -10.50 -7.54
C THR A 62 -1.34 -9.18 -6.98
N VAL A 63 -2.11 -8.56 -6.17
CA VAL A 63 -1.69 -7.26 -5.61
C VAL A 63 -0.44 -7.47 -4.75
N LEU A 64 -0.43 -8.52 -3.97
CA LEU A 64 0.77 -8.76 -3.13
C LEU A 64 2.00 -8.96 -4.01
N ASN A 65 1.83 -9.69 -5.05
CA ASN A 65 3.00 -9.93 -5.92
C ASN A 65 3.44 -8.66 -6.64
N LEU A 66 2.50 -7.86 -6.99
CA LEU A 66 2.90 -6.59 -7.65
C LEU A 66 3.68 -5.71 -6.66
N VAL A 67 3.19 -5.72 -5.49
CA VAL A 67 3.94 -4.89 -4.50
C VAL A 67 5.35 -5.48 -4.34
N HIS A 68 5.42 -6.76 -4.19
CA HIS A 68 6.73 -7.42 -4.01
C HIS A 68 7.67 -7.12 -5.18
N GLN A 69 7.12 -7.02 -6.38
CA GLN A 69 7.98 -6.81 -7.58
C GLN A 69 8.32 -5.33 -7.74
N ALA A 70 7.36 -4.49 -7.52
CA ALA A 70 7.57 -3.08 -7.91
C ALA A 70 8.11 -2.28 -6.72
N ALA A 71 7.86 -2.78 -5.52
CA ALA A 71 8.32 -2.02 -4.32
C ALA A 71 8.82 -3.02 -3.27
N PRO A 72 9.87 -3.69 -3.55
CA PRO A 72 10.34 -4.83 -2.72
C PRO A 72 10.77 -4.37 -1.33
N VAL A 73 11.04 -3.08 -1.18
CA VAL A 73 11.56 -2.67 0.16
C VAL A 73 10.40 -2.19 1.04
N ALA A 74 9.22 -2.08 0.35
CA ALA A 74 8.09 -1.54 1.14
C ALA A 74 7.50 -2.64 2.01
N ALA A 75 7.27 -2.24 3.26
CA ALA A 75 6.44 -3.15 4.06
C ALA A 75 5.00 -3.20 3.54
N ILE A 76 4.30 -4.38 3.79
CA ILE A 76 2.86 -4.49 3.45
C ILE A 76 2.05 -4.50 4.74
N ALA A 77 1.06 -3.61 4.76
CA ALA A 77 0.16 -3.57 5.93
C ALA A 77 -1.29 -3.72 5.49
N PHE A 78 -2.05 -4.18 6.48
CA PHE A 78 -3.50 -4.31 6.24
C PHE A 78 -4.28 -3.48 7.27
N ASP A 79 -5.16 -2.59 6.73
CA ASP A 79 -6.01 -1.83 7.67
C ASP A 79 -7.32 -2.58 7.96
N ARG A 80 -7.96 -2.28 9.04
CA ARG A 80 -9.30 -2.84 9.34
C ARG A 80 -10.41 -1.95 8.78
N THR A 81 -10.18 -0.62 8.95
CA THR A 81 -11.07 0.38 8.33
C THR A 81 -10.24 1.44 7.59
N PRO A 82 -10.93 2.17 6.73
CA PRO A 82 -10.20 3.22 5.98
C PRO A 82 -9.56 4.24 6.93
N GLU A 83 -10.10 4.36 8.16
CA GLU A 83 -9.62 5.44 9.06
C GLU A 83 -8.34 5.00 9.79
N ASP A 84 -8.09 3.64 9.75
CA ASP A 84 -6.90 3.27 10.55
C ASP A 84 -5.72 2.91 9.64
N CYS A 85 -5.65 3.43 8.48
CA CYS A 85 -4.58 3.11 7.52
C CYS A 85 -3.22 3.57 8.07
N ALA A 86 -3.29 4.75 8.73
CA ALA A 86 -1.99 5.24 9.25
C ALA A 86 -1.48 4.31 10.37
N ASP A 87 -2.36 4.01 11.18
CA ASP A 87 -1.95 3.10 12.26
C ASP A 87 -1.44 1.76 11.70
N ALA A 88 -2.08 1.27 10.74
CA ALA A 88 -1.62 0.00 10.13
C ALA A 88 -0.22 0.13 9.55
N ALA A 89 0.01 1.24 8.92
CA ALA A 89 1.35 1.40 8.32
C ALA A 89 2.40 1.52 9.41
N LEU A 90 2.10 2.25 10.47
CA LEU A 90 3.10 2.53 11.52
C LEU A 90 3.49 1.23 12.24
N ARG A 91 2.72 0.11 12.13
CA ARG A 91 3.11 -1.18 12.75
C ARG A 91 4.40 -1.73 12.14
N TRP A 92 4.69 -1.21 10.91
CA TRP A 92 5.85 -1.82 10.22
C TRP A 92 6.98 -0.80 10.07
N LEU A 93 6.71 0.50 10.27
CA LEU A 93 7.74 1.53 9.98
C LEU A 93 8.44 1.93 11.26
N ARG A 94 8.31 1.16 12.30
CA ARG A 94 9.11 1.45 13.50
C ARG A 94 10.59 1.08 13.26
#